data_AF-G2QIM2-F1
#
_entry.id   AF-G2QIM2-F1
#
_cell.length_a   1.000
_cell.length_b   1.000
_cell.length_c   1.000
_cell.angle_alpha   90.00
_cell.angle_beta   90.00
_cell.angle_gamma   90.00
#
_symmetry.space_group_name_H-M   'P 1'
#
loop_
_entity.id
_entity.type
_entity.pdbx_description
1 polymer ?
#
loop_
_entity_poly.entity_id
_entity_poly.type
_entity_poly.pdbx_seq_one_letter_code
_entity_poly.pdbx_strand_id
1 'polypeptide(L)'
;MAASARDLLCLHDDITEYQAADPEVNDRWEYLYNGNLLSLIQQPAFGVSVITQDSACRPPNATTPLPQHRPRYVVQLDVFHQLHCLNRPQKLLYPKVYRSDVTSDSDEAADTLYHLEQCVESLRQSLLCASDKSTIFWEWSPANGKDDEQHGDDAHLQGL
;
A
#
# COMPACT_ATOMS: atom_id res chain seq x y z
N MET A 1 17.21 41.50 16.08
CA MET A 1 17.98 40.32 16.52
C MET A 1 17.76 39.27 15.44
N ALA A 2 18.77 39.01 14.61
CA ALA A 2 18.66 38.01 13.55
C ALA A 2 19.04 36.65 14.16
N ALA A 3 18.16 35.65 14.06
CA ALA A 3 18.48 34.28 14.43
C ALA A 3 19.69 33.82 13.61
N SER A 4 20.64 33.12 14.24
CA SER A 4 21.86 32.71 13.55
C SER A 4 21.55 31.55 12.60
N ALA A 5 22.38 31.34 11.58
CA ALA A 5 22.21 30.23 10.63
C ALA A 5 22.15 28.83 11.30
N ARG A 6 22.59 28.70 12.57
CA ARG A 6 22.42 27.47 13.37
C ARG A 6 21.00 27.27 13.92
N ASP A 7 20.22 28.34 14.07
CA ASP A 7 18.84 28.28 14.58
C ASP A 7 17.83 27.92 13.48
N LEU A 8 18.27 27.80 12.23
CA LEU A 8 17.46 27.37 11.08
C LEU A 8 17.55 25.87 10.79
N LEU A 9 18.55 25.16 11.35
CA LEU A 9 18.72 23.72 11.14
C LEU A 9 17.70 22.85 11.88
N CYS A 10 17.06 23.35 12.95
CA CYS A 10 16.02 22.61 13.67
C CYS A 10 14.65 22.57 12.96
N LEU A 11 14.57 23.09 11.73
CA LEU A 11 13.34 23.12 10.90
C LEU A 11 13.49 22.33 9.59
N HIS A 12 14.65 21.72 9.33
CA HIS A 12 14.99 21.16 8.01
C HIS A 12 15.50 19.71 8.05
N ASP A 13 15.50 19.06 9.22
CA ASP A 13 15.85 17.64 9.38
C ASP A 13 14.59 16.78 9.65
N ASP A 14 13.44 17.14 9.09
CA ASP A 14 12.16 16.43 9.29
C ASP A 14 12.09 15.13 8.45
N ILE A 15 13.12 14.29 8.54
CA ILE A 15 13.07 12.91 8.06
C ILE A 15 12.19 12.13 9.04
N THR A 16 11.07 11.64 8.55
CA THR A 16 10.14 10.82 9.33
C THR A 16 10.64 9.39 9.47
N GLU A 17 10.03 8.63 10.38
CA GLU A 17 10.31 7.19 10.56
C GLU A 17 9.94 6.32 9.33
N TYR A 18 9.39 6.91 8.27
CA TYR A 18 8.96 6.26 7.03
C TYR A 18 9.93 6.50 5.85
N GLN A 19 11.05 7.19 6.08
CA GLN A 19 12.01 7.58 5.05
C GLN A 19 13.39 6.99 5.32
N ALA A 20 13.70 5.86 4.69
CA ALA A 20 15.05 5.30 4.53
C ALA A 20 15.01 4.02 3.69
N ALA A 21 16.19 3.59 3.23
CA ALA A 21 16.45 2.34 2.51
C ALA A 21 16.74 1.15 3.44
N ASP A 22 16.05 1.03 4.59
CA ASP A 22 16.30 -0.05 5.56
C ASP A 22 15.09 -0.99 5.74
N PRO A 23 15.32 -2.25 6.16
CA PRO A 23 14.23 -3.22 6.36
C PRO A 23 13.19 -2.79 7.41
N GLU A 24 13.60 -2.04 8.44
CA GLU A 24 12.69 -1.60 9.51
C GLU A 24 11.69 -0.57 8.99
N VAL A 25 12.12 0.37 8.16
CA VAL A 25 11.24 1.32 7.47
C VAL A 25 10.27 0.60 6.54
N ASN A 26 10.74 -0.40 5.80
CA ASN A 26 9.84 -1.24 5.01
C ASN A 26 8.78 -1.92 5.89
N ASP A 27 9.17 -2.50 7.03
CA ASP A 27 8.23 -3.15 7.95
C ASP A 27 7.21 -2.16 8.53
N ARG A 28 7.62 -0.92 8.83
CA ARG A 28 6.70 0.16 9.24
C ARG A 28 5.70 0.51 8.15
N TRP A 29 6.13 0.56 6.88
CA TRP A 29 5.22 0.77 5.75
C TRP A 29 4.24 -0.38 5.60
N GLU A 30 4.73 -1.62 5.62
CA GLU A 30 3.91 -2.84 5.56
C GLU A 30 2.87 -2.85 6.69
N TYR A 31 3.23 -2.41 7.90
CA TYR A 31 2.31 -2.31 9.03
C TYR A 31 1.11 -1.37 8.78
N LEU A 32 1.25 -0.33 7.96
CA LEU A 32 0.17 0.64 7.70
C LEU A 32 -1.03 0.04 6.96
N TYR A 33 -0.81 -1.01 6.18
CA TYR A 33 -1.86 -1.61 5.33
C TYR A 33 -2.02 -3.12 5.48
N ASN A 34 -1.10 -3.79 6.19
CA ASN A 34 -1.29 -5.18 6.55
C ASN A 34 -2.38 -5.29 7.62
N GLY A 35 -3.51 -5.87 7.23
CA GLY A 35 -4.57 -6.26 8.16
C GLY A 35 -4.24 -7.61 8.79
N ASN A 36 -4.98 -7.97 9.85
CA ASN A 36 -4.93 -9.32 10.41
C ASN A 36 -5.24 -10.35 9.31
N LEU A 37 -4.51 -11.47 9.33
CA LEU A 37 -4.72 -12.58 8.41
C LEU A 37 -6.17 -13.06 8.49
N LEU A 38 -6.94 -12.85 7.43
CA LEU A 38 -8.17 -13.61 7.23
C LEU A 38 -7.76 -15.02 6.83
N SER A 39 -7.77 -15.95 7.77
CA SER A 39 -7.49 -17.38 7.51
C SER A 39 -8.42 -17.99 6.44
N LEU A 40 -9.50 -17.29 6.10
CA LEU A 40 -10.49 -17.69 5.11
C LEU A 40 -10.06 -17.42 3.66
N ILE A 41 -9.02 -16.62 3.42
CA ILE A 41 -8.61 -16.23 2.05
C ILE A 41 -7.22 -16.71 1.63
N GLN A 42 -6.49 -17.45 2.47
CA GLN A 42 -5.16 -18.06 2.20
C GLN A 42 -4.07 -17.11 1.63
N GLN A 43 -4.38 -15.83 1.44
CA GLN A 43 -3.57 -14.79 0.80
C GLN A 43 -3.37 -13.61 1.77
N PRO A 44 -2.30 -12.78 1.60
CA PRO A 44 -2.10 -11.60 2.42
C PRO A 44 -3.30 -10.65 2.32
N ALA A 45 -3.99 -10.52 3.44
CA ALA A 45 -5.26 -9.81 3.57
C ALA A 45 -5.01 -8.33 3.91
N PHE A 46 -4.56 -7.53 2.93
CA PHE A 46 -4.34 -6.09 3.14
C PHE A 46 -5.69 -5.40 3.46
N GLY A 47 -6.02 -5.14 4.72
CA GLY A 47 -7.27 -4.45 5.08
C GLY A 47 -8.56 -5.08 4.53
N VAL A 48 -8.54 -6.38 4.23
CA VAL A 48 -9.69 -7.10 3.66
C VAL A 48 -10.68 -7.44 4.77
N SER A 49 -11.97 -7.31 4.47
CA SER A 49 -13.08 -7.61 5.36
C SER A 49 -14.07 -8.56 4.70
N VAL A 50 -14.69 -9.41 5.52
CA VAL A 50 -15.76 -10.31 5.09
C VAL A 50 -17.10 -9.74 5.52
N ILE A 51 -18.02 -9.56 4.57
CA ILE A 51 -19.33 -8.96 4.81
C ILE A 51 -20.48 -9.90 4.43
N THR A 52 -21.66 -9.60 4.95
CA THR A 52 -22.91 -10.30 4.60
C THR A 52 -23.39 -9.92 3.20
N GLN A 53 -24.24 -10.76 2.61
CA GLN A 53 -24.90 -10.48 1.34
C GLN A 53 -25.65 -9.14 1.35
N ASP A 54 -26.44 -8.85 2.40
CA ASP A 54 -27.18 -7.59 2.53
C ASP A 54 -26.26 -6.36 2.51
N SER A 55 -25.04 -6.49 3.04
CA SER A 55 -24.04 -5.42 3.01
C SER A 55 -23.39 -5.32 1.63
N ALA A 56 -23.13 -6.45 0.98
CA ALA A 56 -22.55 -6.51 -0.36
C ALA A 56 -23.47 -5.94 -1.46
N CYS A 57 -24.78 -5.84 -1.20
CA CYS A 57 -25.74 -5.23 -2.11
C CYS A 57 -25.82 -3.69 -2.02
N ARG A 58 -25.07 -3.05 -1.11
CA ARG A 58 -25.14 -1.58 -0.90
C ARG A 58 -24.15 -0.77 -1.75
N PRO A 59 -22.89 -1.19 -1.94
CA PRO A 59 -21.94 -0.47 -2.79
C PRO A 59 -22.40 -0.45 -4.26
N PRO A 60 -21.98 0.56 -5.04
CA PRO A 60 -22.35 0.67 -6.46
C PRO A 60 -21.76 -0.46 -7.32
N ASN A 61 -20.59 -0.98 -6.94
CA ASN A 61 -19.93 -2.08 -7.64
C ASN A 61 -20.11 -3.37 -6.86
N ALA A 62 -20.54 -4.43 -7.55
CA ALA A 62 -20.70 -5.75 -6.96
C ALA A 62 -19.32 -6.35 -6.65
N THR A 63 -19.23 -7.03 -5.51
CA THR A 63 -18.05 -7.80 -5.13
C THR A 63 -18.31 -9.29 -5.18
N THR A 64 -17.24 -10.08 -5.16
CA THR A 64 -17.33 -11.52 -5.38
C THR A 64 -17.55 -12.29 -4.07
N PRO A 65 -18.43 -13.33 -4.07
CA PRO A 65 -18.58 -14.20 -2.92
C PRO A 65 -17.33 -15.06 -2.68
N LEU A 66 -17.10 -15.42 -1.41
CA LEU A 66 -16.08 -16.40 -1.03
C LEU A 66 -16.52 -17.80 -1.49
N PRO A 67 -15.73 -18.50 -2.33
CA PRO A 67 -16.13 -19.78 -2.94
C PRO A 67 -16.57 -20.83 -1.92
N GLN A 68 -15.80 -21.02 -0.86
CA GLN A 68 -16.02 -22.06 0.15
C GLN A 68 -16.96 -21.62 1.29
N HIS A 69 -17.48 -20.39 1.24
CA HIS A 69 -18.03 -19.71 2.41
C HIS A 69 -19.28 -18.86 2.12
N ARG A 70 -20.00 -19.18 1.04
CA ARG A 70 -21.23 -18.49 0.65
C ARG A 70 -22.31 -18.57 1.74
N PRO A 71 -23.11 -17.49 1.97
CA PRO A 71 -23.17 -16.23 1.23
C PRO A 71 -22.30 -15.10 1.86
N ARG A 72 -21.02 -15.37 2.14
CA ARG A 72 -20.06 -14.35 2.57
C ARG A 72 -19.34 -13.73 1.37
N TYR A 73 -19.09 -12.43 1.46
CA TYR A 73 -18.50 -11.62 0.40
C TYR A 73 -17.25 -10.90 0.90
N VAL A 74 -16.33 -10.58 -0.01
CA VAL A 74 -15.06 -9.91 0.32
C VAL A 74 -15.12 -8.45 -0.10
N VAL A 75 -14.65 -7.55 0.74
CA VAL A 75 -14.42 -6.13 0.39
C VAL A 75 -13.11 -5.66 1.01
N GLN A 76 -12.53 -4.59 0.48
CA GLN A 76 -11.38 -3.91 1.08
C GLN A 76 -11.67 -2.41 1.12
N LEU A 77 -11.22 -1.72 2.18
CA LEU A 77 -11.27 -0.26 2.20
C LEU A 77 -10.15 0.32 1.33
N ASP A 78 -10.50 1.33 0.53
CA ASP A 78 -9.58 1.86 -0.50
C ASP A 78 -8.30 2.46 0.12
N VAL A 79 -8.36 3.07 1.30
CA VAL A 79 -7.16 3.59 1.99
C VAL A 79 -6.03 2.57 2.12
N PHE A 80 -6.34 1.29 2.38
CA PHE A 80 -5.31 0.25 2.51
C PHE A 80 -4.68 -0.10 1.16
N HIS A 81 -5.47 -0.07 0.08
CA HIS A 81 -4.95 -0.26 -1.27
C HIS A 81 -4.12 0.95 -1.72
N GLN A 82 -4.58 2.16 -1.43
CA GLN A 82 -3.86 3.40 -1.68
C GLN A 82 -2.48 3.39 -0.99
N LEU A 83 -2.41 2.99 0.28
CA LEU A 83 -1.15 2.86 1.03
C LEU A 83 -0.25 1.74 0.48
N HIS A 84 -0.80 0.56 0.15
CA HIS A 84 -0.05 -0.52 -0.51
C HIS A 84 0.56 -0.06 -1.84
N CYS A 85 -0.23 0.63 -2.66
CA CYS A 85 0.20 1.17 -3.95
C CYS A 85 1.25 2.26 -3.78
N LEU A 86 1.13 3.13 -2.78
CA LEU A 86 2.11 4.17 -2.47
C LEU A 86 3.44 3.61 -1.92
N ASN A 87 3.44 2.45 -1.26
CA ASN A 87 4.69 1.80 -0.84
C ASN A 87 5.51 1.27 -2.02
N ARG A 88 4.90 1.00 -3.18
CA ARG A 88 5.63 0.56 -4.38
C ARG A 88 6.62 1.61 -4.91
N PRO A 89 6.23 2.86 -5.19
CA PRO A 89 7.19 3.89 -5.57
C PRO A 89 8.21 4.16 -4.47
N GLN A 90 7.83 4.10 -3.17
CA GLN A 90 8.81 4.21 -2.07
C GLN A 90 9.94 3.19 -2.20
N LYS A 91 9.62 1.92 -2.46
CA LYS A 91 10.63 0.88 -2.71
C LYS A 91 11.49 1.18 -3.94
N LEU A 92 10.90 1.72 -5.01
CA LEU A 92 11.62 2.06 -6.23
C LEU A 92 12.65 3.19 -6.03
N LEU A 93 12.51 4.02 -5.01
CA LEU A 93 13.50 5.06 -4.67
C LEU A 93 14.84 4.48 -4.18
N TYR A 94 14.85 3.22 -3.75
CA TYR A 94 16.04 2.57 -3.17
C TYR A 94 16.52 1.37 -3.99
N PRO A 95 17.03 1.57 -5.22
CA PRO A 95 17.38 0.49 -6.14
C PRO A 95 18.46 -0.47 -5.67
N LYS A 96 19.39 -0.01 -4.82
CA LYS A 96 20.41 -0.89 -4.23
C LYS A 96 19.76 -1.99 -3.37
N VAL A 97 18.56 -1.71 -2.85
CA VAL A 97 17.70 -2.64 -2.11
C VAL A 97 16.63 -3.25 -3.04
N TYR A 98 16.10 -2.49 -4.00
CA TYR A 98 14.98 -2.85 -4.88
C TYR A 98 15.25 -2.47 -6.37
N ARG A 99 16.17 -3.16 -7.05
CA ARG A 99 16.56 -3.01 -8.49
C ARG A 99 15.82 -1.92 -9.32
N SER A 100 16.35 -0.70 -9.39
CA SER A 100 15.93 0.42 -10.27
C SER A 100 17.15 1.30 -10.67
N ASP A 101 17.01 2.29 -11.57
CA ASP A 101 18.11 3.05 -12.20
C ASP A 101 18.37 4.46 -11.62
N VAL A 102 17.65 4.87 -10.57
CA VAL A 102 17.67 6.24 -10.00
C VAL A 102 18.89 6.57 -9.12
N THR A 103 20.02 5.84 -9.23
CA THR A 103 21.16 5.94 -8.27
C THR A 103 22.52 6.28 -8.87
N SER A 104 22.59 7.23 -9.80
CA SER A 104 23.90 7.85 -10.05
C SER A 104 24.39 8.53 -8.76
N ASP A 105 25.68 8.45 -8.44
CA ASP A 105 26.27 9.13 -7.27
C ASP A 105 26.46 10.66 -7.53
N SER A 106 25.55 11.27 -8.28
CA SER A 106 25.56 12.70 -8.61
C SER A 106 24.72 13.52 -7.62
N ASP A 107 25.11 14.77 -7.40
CA ASP A 107 24.34 15.70 -6.57
C ASP A 107 22.88 15.86 -7.06
N GLU A 108 22.68 15.85 -8.38
CA GLU A 108 21.35 15.92 -9.01
C GLU A 108 20.47 14.70 -8.70
N ALA A 109 21.05 13.50 -8.63
CA ALA A 109 20.32 12.30 -8.27
C ALA A 109 20.00 12.25 -6.77
N ALA A 110 20.90 12.75 -5.92
CA ALA A 110 20.63 12.90 -4.49
C ALA A 110 19.49 13.89 -4.21
N ASP A 111 19.47 15.04 -4.90
CA ASP A 111 18.39 16.04 -4.83
C ASP A 111 17.06 15.46 -5.32
N THR A 112 17.08 14.75 -6.45
CA THR A 112 15.89 14.07 -6.99
C THR A 112 15.34 13.05 -6.01
N LEU A 113 16.21 12.21 -5.42
CA LEU A 113 15.81 11.22 -4.42
C LEU A 113 15.14 11.88 -3.21
N TYR A 114 15.78 12.90 -2.65
CA TYR A 114 15.24 13.66 -1.52
C TYR A 114 13.84 14.21 -1.84
N HIS A 115 13.65 14.85 -2.99
CA HIS A 115 12.36 15.39 -3.38
C HIS A 115 11.29 14.30 -3.56
N LEU A 116 11.65 13.15 -4.12
CA LEU A 116 10.73 12.02 -4.27
C LEU A 116 10.32 11.41 -2.94
N GLU A 117 11.25 11.27 -1.98
CA GLU A 117 10.95 10.81 -0.63
C GLU A 117 9.96 11.74 0.07
N GLN A 118 10.17 13.06 -0.02
CA GLN A 118 9.26 14.05 0.55
C GLN A 118 7.88 14.04 -0.12
N CYS A 119 7.82 13.79 -1.44
CA CYS A 119 6.55 13.60 -2.15
C CYS A 119 5.78 12.39 -1.62
N VAL A 120 6.45 11.24 -1.50
CA VAL A 120 5.84 10.01 -0.99
C VAL A 120 5.35 10.20 0.44
N GLU A 121 6.14 10.86 1.29
CA GLU A 121 5.75 11.13 2.68
C GLU A 121 4.54 12.07 2.78
N SER A 122 4.52 13.15 2.00
CA SER A 122 3.38 14.07 1.95
C SER A 122 2.10 13.37 1.50
N LEU A 123 2.19 12.45 0.53
CA LEU A 123 1.05 11.64 0.09
C LEU A 123 0.61 10.68 1.20
N ARG A 124 1.54 9.99 1.87
CA ARG A 124 1.24 9.07 2.96
C ARG A 124 0.48 9.76 4.09
N GLN A 125 0.95 10.93 4.53
CA GLN A 125 0.27 11.72 5.55
C GLN A 125 -1.12 12.16 5.09
N SER A 126 -1.27 12.57 3.84
CA SER A 126 -2.57 12.96 3.28
C SER A 126 -3.57 11.79 3.27
N LEU A 127 -3.13 10.59 2.88
CA LEU A 127 -3.94 9.37 2.89
C LEU A 127 -4.36 8.95 4.31
N LEU A 128 -3.48 9.12 5.31
CA LEU A 128 -3.81 8.82 6.71
C LEU A 128 -4.71 9.88 7.35
N CYS A 129 -4.57 11.16 6.96
CA CYS A 129 -5.40 12.25 7.49
C CYS A 129 -6.79 12.30 6.84
N ALA A 130 -6.89 11.98 5.55
CA ALA A 130 -8.09 12.04 4.74
C ALA A 130 -8.41 10.68 4.12
N SER A 131 -8.41 9.64 4.95
CA SER A 131 -8.58 8.26 4.49
C SER A 131 -9.88 8.01 3.74
N ASP A 132 -9.76 7.45 2.54
CA ASP A 132 -10.90 6.97 1.77
C ASP A 132 -11.49 5.70 2.42
N LYS A 133 -12.77 5.78 2.78
CA LYS A 133 -13.53 4.71 3.43
C LYS A 133 -14.46 4.00 2.46
N SER A 134 -14.39 4.31 1.17
CA SER A 134 -15.07 3.56 0.13
C SER A 134 -14.50 2.14 0.06
N THR A 135 -15.31 1.24 -0.47
CA THR A 135 -14.91 -0.16 -0.67
C THR A 135 -14.51 -0.38 -2.11
N ILE A 136 -13.36 -1.02 -2.32
CA ILE A 136 -13.01 -1.62 -3.61
C ILE A 136 -13.51 -3.07 -3.66
N PHE A 137 -13.90 -3.50 -4.85
CA PHE A 137 -14.45 -4.83 -5.10
C PHE A 137 -13.35 -5.78 -5.59
N TRP A 138 -13.57 -7.07 -5.36
CA TRP A 138 -12.66 -8.13 -5.76
C TRP A 138 -13.32 -8.99 -6.84
N GLU A 139 -12.52 -9.49 -7.78
CA GLU A 139 -12.91 -10.56 -8.70
C GLU A 139 -11.89 -11.72 -8.61
N TRP A 140 -12.38 -12.96 -8.71
CA TRP A 140 -11.50 -14.12 -8.80
C TRP A 140 -10.89 -14.18 -10.21
N SER A 141 -9.57 -14.32 -10.30
CA SER A 141 -8.93 -14.62 -11.58
C SER A 141 -9.46 -15.96 -12.10
N PRO A 142 -9.69 -16.13 -13.41
CA PRO A 142 -9.81 -17.45 -14.00
C PRO A 142 -8.56 -18.27 -13.65
N ALA A 143 -8.73 -19.55 -13.28
CA ALA A 143 -7.61 -20.46 -13.13
C ALA A 143 -6.89 -20.57 -14.48
N ASN A 144 -5.65 -20.08 -14.56
CA ASN A 144 -4.84 -20.29 -15.74
C ASN A 144 -4.44 -21.77 -15.73
N GLY A 145 -4.87 -22.53 -16.74
CA GLY A 145 -4.83 -23.99 -16.77
C GLY A 145 -3.44 -24.63 -16.88
N LYS A 146 -2.40 -24.05 -16.28
CA LYS A 146 -1.08 -24.67 -16.11
C LYS A 146 -0.58 -24.33 -14.72
N ASP A 147 -0.52 -25.36 -13.88
CA ASP A 147 0.26 -25.44 -12.64
C ASP A 147 -0.51 -25.11 -11.33
N ASP A 148 -1.81 -24.84 -11.40
CA ASP A 148 -2.59 -24.29 -10.27
C ASP A 148 -3.54 -25.27 -9.57
N GLU A 149 -3.14 -26.53 -9.38
CA GLU A 149 -3.87 -27.40 -8.43
C GLU A 149 -3.69 -26.93 -6.95
N GLN A 150 -2.97 -25.82 -6.74
CA GLN A 150 -2.84 -25.09 -5.47
C GLN A 150 -3.19 -23.59 -5.53
N HIS A 151 -3.47 -22.99 -6.70
CA HIS A 151 -3.70 -21.53 -6.87
C HIS A 151 -5.03 -21.18 -7.56
N GLY A 152 -6.01 -22.08 -7.54
CA GLY A 152 -7.37 -21.82 -8.07
C GLY A 152 -8.19 -20.78 -7.29
N ASP A 153 -7.63 -20.17 -6.25
CA ASP A 153 -8.28 -19.27 -5.30
C ASP A 153 -7.54 -17.92 -5.20
N ASP A 154 -7.04 -17.38 -6.31
CA ASP A 154 -6.38 -16.07 -6.33
C ASP A 154 -7.40 -14.96 -6.65
N ALA A 155 -7.88 -14.29 -5.60
CA ALA A 155 -8.65 -13.06 -5.74
C ALA A 155 -7.69 -11.95 -6.15
N HIS A 156 -8.04 -11.17 -7.15
CA HIS A 156 -7.29 -9.97 -7.52
C HIS A 156 -8.18 -8.75 -7.37
N LEU A 157 -7.56 -7.64 -6.98
CA LEU A 157 -8.21 -6.34 -7.01
C LEU A 157 -8.41 -5.95 -8.46
N GLN A 158 -9.65 -5.69 -8.82
CA GLN A 158 -9.93 -5.02 -10.08
C GLN A 158 -9.94 -3.51 -9.83
N GLY A 159 -9.12 -2.80 -10.60
CA GLY A 159 -9.20 -1.36 -10.69
C GLY A 159 -10.56 -0.95 -11.27
N LEU A 160 -11.07 0.18 -10.77
CA LEU A 160 -12.32 0.82 -11.22
C LEU A 160 -12.41 0.98 -12.75
#